data_AF-A0A243W8M2-F1
#
_entry.id   AF-A0A243W8M2-F1
#
_cell.length_a   1.000
_cell.length_b   1.000
_cell.length_c   1.000
_cell.angle_alpha   90.00
_cell.angle_beta   90.00
_cell.angle_gamma   90.00
#
_symmetry.space_group_name_H-M   'P 1'
#
loop_
_entity.id
_entity.type
_entity.pdbx_description
1 polymer ?
#
loop_
_entity_poly.entity_id
_entity_poly.type
_entity_poly.pdbx_seq_one_letter_code
_entity_poly.pdbx_strand_id
1 'polypeptide(L)' 'MRGYKRLKARHDGANFLIEEDKPDVGAYLYVFRGSTVWDDLQNSILDCQEIALEDFGVPLDAWRPIKSIFV' A
#
# COMPACT_ATOMS: atom_id res chain seq x y z
N MET A 1 -4.86 21.66 1.53
CA MET A 1 -4.70 20.53 0.59
C MET A 1 -4.62 19.26 1.42
N ARG A 2 -5.54 18.32 1.21
CA ARG A 2 -5.55 17.02 1.91
C ARG A 2 -4.40 16.21 1.31
N GLY A 3 -3.40 15.84 2.12
CA GLY A 3 -2.29 15.03 1.64
C GLY A 3 -2.76 13.61 1.34
N TYR A 4 -2.21 13.00 0.29
CA TYR A 4 -2.48 11.61 -0.09
C TYR A 4 -2.14 10.64 1.04
N LYS A 5 -3.05 9.72 1.36
CA LYS A 5 -2.83 8.72 2.42
C LYS A 5 -1.86 7.65 1.93
N ARG A 6 -0.83 7.39 2.74
CA ARG A 6 0.17 6.35 2.46
C ARG A 6 0.31 5.38 3.63
N LEU A 7 0.34 4.09 3.35
CA LEU A 7 0.47 3.02 4.32
C LEU A 7 1.62 2.10 3.92
N LYS A 8 2.32 1.55 4.90
CA LYS A 8 3.34 0.53 4.65
C LYS A 8 3.16 -0.68 5.55
N ALA A 9 3.58 -1.83 5.04
CA ALA A 9 3.69 -3.06 5.81
C ALA A 9 4.96 -3.82 5.40
N ARG A 10 5.39 -4.75 6.26
CA ARG A 10 6.46 -5.70 5.96
C ARG A 10 5.99 -7.08 6.36
N HIS A 11 6.07 -8.03 5.45
CA HIS A 11 5.63 -9.41 5.66
C HIS A 11 6.45 -10.35 4.77
N ASP A 12 6.84 -11.51 5.30
CA ASP A 12 7.56 -12.57 4.58
C ASP A 12 8.75 -12.09 3.72
N GLY A 13 9.51 -11.13 4.25
CA GLY A 13 10.68 -10.58 3.58
C GLY A 13 10.39 -9.60 2.43
N ALA A 14 9.13 -9.34 2.11
CA ALA A 14 8.70 -8.30 1.19
C ALA A 14 8.31 -7.02 1.92
N ASN A 15 8.46 -5.87 1.24
CA ASN A 15 7.93 -4.59 1.70
C ASN A 15 6.71 -4.22 0.86
N PHE A 16 5.73 -3.59 1.48
CA PHE A 16 4.49 -3.19 0.84
C PHE A 16 4.26 -1.69 1.06
N LEU A 17 3.75 -1.02 0.05
CA LEU A 17 3.33 0.38 0.11
C LEU A 17 1.94 0.47 -0.53
N ILE A 18 1.00 1.11 0.17
CA ILE A 18 -0.24 1.57 -0.43
C ILE A 18 -0.17 3.09 -0.53
N GLU A 19 -0.43 3.62 -1.71
CA GLU A 19 -0.48 5.05 -1.97
C GLU A 19 -1.85 5.38 -2.57
N GLU A 20 -2.63 6.18 -1.83
CA GLU A 20 -3.86 6.78 -2.34
C GLU A 20 -3.50 7.76 -3.46
N ASP A 21 -4.10 7.60 -4.64
CA ASP A 21 -4.01 8.57 -5.73
C ASP A 21 -5.06 9.69 -5.48
N LYS A 22 -5.38 10.50 -6.48
CA LYS A 22 -6.51 11.45 -6.41
C LYS A 22 -7.74 10.74 -5.84
N PRO A 23 -8.53 11.42 -4.98
CA PRO A 23 -9.67 10.82 -4.28
C PRO A 23 -10.66 10.08 -5.18
N ASP A 24 -10.69 10.42 -6.48
CA ASP A 24 -11.61 9.88 -7.48
C ASP A 24 -10.98 8.81 -8.39
N VAL A 25 -9.69 8.47 -8.20
CA VAL A 25 -8.95 7.52 -9.06
C VAL A 25 -8.78 6.17 -8.36
N GLY A 26 -8.34 6.15 -7.10
CA GLY A 26 -8.14 4.91 -6.35
C GLY A 26 -6.87 4.89 -5.50
N ALA A 27 -6.28 3.71 -5.33
CA ALA A 27 -5.03 3.51 -4.60
C ALA A 27 -4.14 2.46 -5.28
N TYR A 28 -2.83 2.70 -5.31
CA TYR A 28 -1.85 1.73 -5.77
C TYR A 28 -1.39 0.85 -4.62
N LEU A 29 -1.29 -0.46 -4.87
CA LEU A 29 -0.55 -1.41 -4.07
C LEU A 29 0.80 -1.67 -4.73
N TYR A 30 1.90 -1.37 -4.04
CA TYR A 30 3.26 -1.72 -4.45
C TYR A 30 3.83 -2.84 -3.58
N VAL A 31 4.44 -3.83 -4.21
CA VAL A 31 5.11 -4.96 -3.56
C VAL A 31 6.57 -5.01 -3.98
N PHE A 32 7.47 -4.88 -3.01
CA PHE A 32 8.92 -4.87 -3.21
C PHE A 32 9.53 -6.17 -2.66
N ARG A 33 10.04 -7.03 -3.56
CA ARG A 33 10.72 -8.27 -3.21
C ARG A 33 12.08 -8.34 -3.89
N GLY A 34 13.13 -7.97 -3.16
CA GLY A 34 14.47 -7.83 -3.73
C GLY A 34 14.52 -6.69 -4.75
N SER A 35 14.86 -7.01 -6.00
CA SER A 35 14.86 -6.05 -7.13
C SER A 35 13.55 -6.02 -7.91
N THR A 36 12.59 -6.88 -7.58
CA THR A 36 11.29 -6.93 -8.25
C THR A 36 10.31 -6.00 -7.57
N VAL A 37 9.65 -5.19 -8.39
CA VAL A 37 8.52 -4.34 -7.99
C VAL A 37 7.30 -4.78 -8.77
N TRP A 38 6.20 -5.01 -8.07
CA TRP A 38 4.89 -5.19 -8.67
C TRP A 38 3.99 -4.06 -8.18
N ASP A 39 3.23 -3.45 -9.09
CA ASP A 39 2.26 -2.42 -8.79
C ASP A 39 0.89 -2.78 -9.38
N ASP A 40 -0.17 -2.50 -8.62
CA ASP A 40 -1.54 -2.74 -9.04
C ASP A 40 -2.48 -1.62 -8.55
N LEU A 41 -3.34 -1.10 -9.43
CA LEU A 41 -4.26 0.00 -9.15
C LEU A 41 -5.63 -0.54 -8.77
N GLN A 42 -6.12 -0.15 -7.59
CA GLN A 42 -7.40 -0.58 -7.05
C GLN A 42 -8.32 0.60 -6.76
N ASN A 43 -9.61 0.33 -6.55
CA ASN A 43 -10.60 1.38 -6.33
C ASN A 43 -10.44 2.02 -4.94
N SER A 44 -9.85 1.30 -3.98
CA SER A 44 -9.68 1.81 -2.62
C SER A 44 -8.45 1.25 -1.91
N ILE A 45 -8.08 1.90 -0.80
CA ILE A 45 -7.07 1.39 0.13
C ILE A 45 -7.50 0.04 0.70
N LEU A 46 -8.80 -0.16 0.95
CA LEU A 46 -9.30 -1.41 1.51
C LEU A 46 -9.08 -2.55 0.52
N ASP A 47 -9.39 -2.35 -0.76
CA ASP A 47 -9.14 -3.31 -1.84
C ASP A 47 -7.66 -3.71 -1.86
N CYS A 48 -6.74 -2.74 -1.73
CA CYS A 48 -5.30 -3.02 -1.66
C CYS A 48 -4.92 -3.87 -0.44
N GLN A 49 -5.55 -3.63 0.72
CA GLN A 49 -5.28 -4.41 1.94
C GLN A 49 -5.85 -5.83 1.85
N GLU A 50 -7.01 -6.00 1.21
CA GLU A 50 -7.66 -7.29 0.96
C GLU A 50 -6.82 -8.13 -0.01
N ILE A 51 -6.38 -7.56 -1.15
CA ILE A 51 -5.47 -8.24 -2.09
C ILE A 51 -4.16 -8.64 -1.39
N ALA A 52 -3.57 -7.74 -0.61
CA ALA A 52 -2.34 -8.05 0.12
C ALA A 52 -2.51 -9.16 1.16
N LEU A 53 -3.70 -9.27 1.77
CA LEU A 53 -4.05 -10.36 2.68
C LEU A 53 -4.22 -11.68 1.92
N GLU A 54 -4.99 -11.67 0.82
CA GLU A 54 -5.31 -12.88 0.04
C GLU A 54 -4.08 -13.45 -0.68
N ASP A 55 -3.31 -12.60 -1.38
CA ASP A 55 -2.23 -13.05 -2.26
C ASP A 55 -0.88 -13.18 -1.54
N PHE A 56 -0.68 -12.42 -0.46
CA PHE A 56 0.61 -12.33 0.23
C PHE A 56 0.52 -12.59 1.74
N GLY A 57 -0.67 -12.80 2.30
CA GLY A 57 -0.85 -13.09 3.72
C GLY A 57 -0.63 -11.88 4.65
N VAL A 58 -0.56 -10.65 4.12
CA VAL A 58 -0.29 -9.45 4.93
C VAL A 58 -1.46 -9.16 5.87
N PRO A 59 -1.29 -9.26 7.20
CA PRO A 59 -2.39 -9.00 8.13
C PRO A 59 -2.88 -7.55 8.06
N LEU A 60 -4.20 -7.34 8.21
CA LEU A 60 -4.80 -6.00 8.13
C LEU A 60 -4.27 -5.03 9.19
N ASP A 61 -3.80 -5.53 10.33
CA ASP A 61 -3.22 -4.74 11.42
C ASP A 61 -1.70 -4.47 11.27
N ALA A 62 -1.06 -5.06 10.25
CA ALA A 62 0.35 -4.83 9.94
C ALA A 62 0.60 -3.45 9.33
N TRP A 63 -0.43 -2.81 8.76
CA TRP A 63 -0.33 -1.56 8.02
C TRP A 63 -0.11 -0.36 8.94
N ARG A 64 0.91 0.45 8.63
CA ARG A 64 1.27 1.65 9.38
C ARG A 64 1.25 2.88 8.47
N PRO A 65 0.63 4.00 8.89
CA PRO A 65 0.64 5.22 8.11
C PRO A 65 2.06 5.78 7.99
N ILE A 66 2.41 6.25 6.80
CA ILE A 66 3.63 7.01 6.57
C ILE A 66 3.31 8.47 6.81
N LYS A 67 3.90 9.08 7.86
CA LYS A 67 3.86 10.53 8.01
C LYS A 67 4.63 11.14 6.86
N SER A 68 3.95 11.90 6.01
CA SER A 68 4.61 12.73 5.00
C SER A 68 5.46 13.76 5.75
N ILE A 69 6.76 13.55 5.80
CA ILE A 69 7.70 14.61 6.15
C ILE A 69 7.72 15.50 4.91
N PHE A 70 6.95 16.59 4.94
CA PHE A 70 7.14 17.66 3.96
C PHE A 70 8.57 18.19 4.20
N VAL A 71 9.44 18.00 3.23
CA VAL A 71 10.71 18.74 3.08
C VAL A 71 10.47 19.89 2.11
#